data_AF-A0A7K3WG25-F1
#
_entry.id   AF-A0A7K3WG25-F1
#
_cell.length_a   1.000
_cell.length_b   1.000
_cell.length_c   1.000
_cell.angle_alpha   90.00
_cell.angle_beta   90.00
_cell.angle_gamma   90.00
#
_symmetry.space_group_name_H-M   'P 1'
#
loop_
_entity.id
_entity.type
_entity.pdbx_description
1 polymer ?
#
loop_
_entity_poly.entity_id
_entity_poly.type
_entity_poly.pdbx_seq_one_letter_code
_entity_poly.pdbx_strand_id
1 'polypeptide(L)'
;MTHTSVSPSLDEPTRQALVGLVVQGMHRGQLSAAQQALVDAGLAMVKGPLVMPTAVGAATAAELTRLPAGGPEEAALRPLFERFLPVNHELREVCSAWQIRPDGSPNDHRDAAYDAGVRDRLDDVDAAVGRILRRMADVHPGLEHYRADLGAALAQLDEGNPSALTSPLTRSYHTVWMHLHQELLLLLGISRAEDEQLEAALVAGQKV
;
A
#
# COMPACT_ATOMS: atom_id res chain seq x y z
N MET A 1 -5.44 -15.97 33.37
CA MET A 1 -5.28 -17.06 32.38
C MET A 1 -4.45 -16.50 31.25
N THR A 2 -3.18 -16.90 31.17
CA THR A 2 -2.27 -16.49 30.10
C THR A 2 -2.67 -17.21 28.83
N HIS A 3 -3.29 -16.51 27.89
CA HIS A 3 -3.47 -17.04 26.53
C HIS A 3 -2.10 -17.10 25.87
N THR A 4 -1.46 -18.26 25.94
CA THR A 4 -0.36 -18.60 25.04
C THR A 4 -0.98 -18.74 23.65
N SER A 5 -0.94 -17.66 22.87
CA SER A 5 -1.28 -17.70 21.44
C SER A 5 -0.20 -18.51 20.75
N VAL A 6 -0.43 -19.81 20.60
CA VAL A 6 0.38 -20.66 19.72
C VAL A 6 -0.12 -20.37 18.32
N SER A 7 0.45 -19.36 17.68
CA SER A 7 0.21 -19.11 16.26
C SER A 7 0.50 -20.41 15.50
N PRO A 8 -0.41 -20.91 14.64
CA PRO A 8 -0.19 -22.16 13.92
C PRO A 8 1.12 -22.06 13.13
N SER A 9 1.95 -23.10 13.17
CA SER A 9 3.21 -23.11 12.41
C SER A 9 2.88 -23.16 10.92
N LEU A 10 2.84 -22.00 10.26
CA LEU A 10 2.63 -21.88 8.83
C LEU A 10 3.93 -22.20 8.09
N ASP A 11 3.85 -22.99 7.03
CA ASP A 11 4.95 -23.14 6.08
C ASP A 11 5.23 -21.81 5.34
N GLU A 12 6.37 -21.74 4.67
CA GLU A 12 6.81 -20.51 4.01
C GLU A 12 5.81 -20.00 2.95
N PRO A 13 5.28 -20.84 2.04
CA PRO A 13 4.30 -20.38 1.05
C PRO A 13 3.01 -19.83 1.69
N THR A 14 2.52 -20.47 2.75
CA THR A 14 1.30 -20.03 3.44
C THR A 14 1.53 -18.72 4.20
N ARG A 15 2.73 -18.54 4.78
CA ARG A 15 3.15 -17.27 5.40
C ARG A 15 3.19 -16.14 4.38
N GLN A 16 3.83 -16.36 3.24
CA GLN A 16 3.91 -15.35 2.16
C GLN A 16 2.51 -15.02 1.62
N ALA A 17 1.65 -16.01 1.44
CA ALA A 17 0.27 -15.80 1.01
C ALA A 17 -0.53 -14.99 2.03
N LEU A 18 -0.30 -15.19 3.34
CA LEU A 18 -0.96 -14.41 4.39
C LEU A 18 -0.53 -12.96 4.37
N VAL A 19 0.78 -12.70 4.35
CA VAL A 19 1.32 -11.33 4.28
C VAL A 19 0.83 -10.62 3.03
N GLY A 20 0.91 -11.27 1.87
CA GLY A 20 0.40 -10.73 0.61
C GLY A 20 -1.09 -10.41 0.65
N LEU A 21 -1.92 -11.30 1.21
CA LEU A 21 -3.36 -11.07 1.36
C LEU A 21 -3.67 -9.90 2.30
N VAL A 22 -2.91 -9.73 3.39
CA VAL A 22 -3.09 -8.60 4.32
C VAL A 22 -2.64 -7.29 3.69
N VAL A 23 -1.52 -7.29 2.96
CA VAL A 23 -1.05 -6.11 2.20
C VAL A 23 -2.07 -5.68 1.14
N GLN A 24 -2.67 -6.64 0.44
CA GLN A 24 -3.69 -6.38 -0.59
C GLN A 24 -5.07 -6.06 -0.01
N GLY A 25 -5.35 -6.44 1.24
CA GLY A 25 -6.66 -6.35 1.89
C GLY A 25 -7.68 -7.37 1.37
N MET A 26 -7.62 -7.75 0.10
CA MET A 26 -8.41 -8.83 -0.49
C MET A 26 -7.76 -9.39 -1.76
N HIS A 27 -8.10 -10.64 -2.06
CA HIS A 27 -7.85 -11.26 -3.36
C HIS A 27 -9.18 -11.62 -4.02
N ARG A 28 -9.26 -11.48 -5.34
CA ARG A 28 -10.43 -11.89 -6.13
C ARG A 28 -10.03 -12.97 -7.13
N GLY A 29 -10.77 -14.06 -7.14
CA GLY A 29 -10.57 -15.15 -8.09
C GLY A 29 -10.39 -16.49 -7.41
N GLN A 30 -9.76 -17.43 -8.11
CA GLN A 30 -9.52 -18.77 -7.58
C GLN A 30 -8.52 -18.73 -6.43
N LEU A 31 -8.81 -19.52 -5.39
CA LEU A 31 -7.89 -19.75 -4.29
C LEU A 31 -6.70 -20.58 -4.76
N SER A 32 -5.50 -20.09 -4.47
CA SER A 32 -4.31 -20.94 -4.47
C SER A 32 -4.37 -21.96 -3.33
N ALA A 33 -3.55 -23.02 -3.39
CA ALA A 33 -3.44 -23.99 -2.30
C ALA A 33 -3.06 -23.34 -0.96
N ALA A 34 -2.14 -22.36 -0.99
CA ALA A 34 -1.74 -21.61 0.20
C ALA A 34 -2.90 -20.77 0.78
N GLN A 35 -3.69 -20.08 -0.07
CA GLN A 35 -4.86 -19.34 0.39
C GLN A 35 -5.97 -20.26 0.92
N GLN A 36 -6.14 -21.45 0.33
CA GLN A 36 -7.06 -22.46 0.87
C GLN A 36 -6.62 -22.88 2.28
N ALA A 37 -5.33 -23.13 2.51
CA ALA A 37 -4.80 -23.44 3.83
C ALA A 37 -5.05 -22.31 4.86
N LEU A 38 -4.97 -21.04 4.44
CA LEU A 38 -5.32 -19.90 5.30
C LEU A 38 -6.80 -19.90 5.70
N VAL A 39 -7.69 -20.24 4.78
CA VAL A 39 -9.13 -20.36 5.06
C VAL A 39 -9.39 -21.51 6.02
N ASP A 40 -8.78 -22.67 5.78
CA ASP A 40 -8.92 -23.85 6.63
C ASP A 40 -8.38 -23.59 8.06
N ALA A 41 -7.35 -22.74 8.19
CA ALA A 41 -6.78 -22.31 9.46
C ALA A 41 -7.52 -21.12 10.13
N GLY A 42 -8.57 -20.58 9.50
CA GLY A 42 -9.33 -19.43 10.02
C GLY A 42 -8.59 -18.08 9.95
N LEU A 43 -7.49 -18.02 9.20
CA LEU A 43 -6.68 -16.81 8.98
C LEU A 43 -7.20 -15.98 7.79
N ALA A 44 -7.96 -16.60 6.91
CA ALA A 44 -8.70 -15.94 5.84
C ALA A 44 -10.17 -16.38 5.82
N MET A 45 -11.01 -15.60 5.16
CA MET A 45 -12.41 -15.94 4.90
C MET A 45 -12.76 -15.71 3.44
N VAL A 46 -13.77 -16.45 2.97
CA VAL A 46 -14.30 -16.32 1.61
C VAL A 46 -15.69 -15.66 1.67
N LYS A 47 -15.90 -14.64 0.84
CA LYS A 47 -17.20 -13.98 0.63
C LYS A 47 -17.48 -13.86 -0.86
N GLY A 48 -18.22 -14.83 -1.40
CA GLY A 48 -18.46 -14.91 -2.85
C GLY A 48 -17.12 -15.12 -3.59
N PRO A 49 -16.75 -14.25 -4.55
CA PRO A 49 -15.48 -14.36 -5.27
C PRO A 49 -14.28 -13.73 -4.54
N LEU A 50 -14.50 -13.19 -3.33
CA LEU A 50 -13.48 -12.47 -2.57
C LEU A 50 -12.91 -13.33 -1.45
N VAL A 51 -11.61 -13.23 -1.28
CA VAL A 51 -10.84 -13.79 -0.17
C VAL A 51 -10.29 -12.61 0.62
N MET A 52 -10.46 -12.62 1.93
CA MET A 52 -10.08 -11.53 2.82
C MET A 52 -9.37 -12.08 4.06
N PRO A 53 -8.41 -11.36 4.64
CA PRO A 53 -7.84 -11.74 5.92
C PRO A 53 -8.90 -11.63 7.03
N THR A 54 -8.87 -12.54 7.99
CA THR A 54 -9.61 -12.36 9.26
C THR A 54 -8.83 -11.43 10.19
N ALA A 55 -9.43 -10.98 11.29
CA ALA A 55 -8.71 -10.21 12.31
C ALA A 55 -7.51 -10.99 12.89
N VAL A 56 -7.67 -12.30 13.07
CA VAL A 56 -6.58 -13.20 13.51
C VAL A 56 -5.50 -13.31 12.44
N GLY A 57 -5.88 -13.45 11.17
CA GLY A 57 -4.94 -13.44 10.05
C GLY A 57 -4.15 -12.14 9.95
N ALA A 58 -4.81 -11.00 10.09
CA ALA A 58 -4.18 -9.69 10.09
C ALA A 58 -3.17 -9.52 11.24
N ALA A 59 -3.55 -9.92 12.46
CA ALA A 59 -2.65 -9.91 13.61
C ALA A 59 -1.45 -10.85 13.41
N THR A 60 -1.69 -12.05 12.89
CA THR A 60 -0.64 -13.04 12.59
C THR A 60 0.34 -12.51 11.54
N ALA A 61 -0.15 -11.87 10.47
CA ALA A 61 0.71 -11.25 9.46
C ALA A 61 1.56 -10.11 10.04
N ALA A 62 0.97 -9.29 10.92
CA ALA A 62 1.69 -8.22 11.60
C ALA A 62 2.84 -8.77 12.45
N GLU A 63 2.60 -9.83 13.24
CA GLU A 63 3.64 -10.50 14.02
C GLU A 63 4.76 -11.07 13.13
N LEU A 64 4.41 -11.68 12.00
CA LEU A 64 5.36 -12.31 11.08
C LEU A 64 6.21 -11.30 10.29
N THR A 65 5.70 -10.09 10.09
CA THR A 65 6.34 -9.05 9.26
C THR A 65 7.11 -8.02 10.10
N ARG A 66 6.73 -7.85 11.38
CA ARG A 66 7.27 -6.79 12.24
C ARG A 66 8.80 -6.86 12.34
N LEU A 67 9.47 -5.76 11.99
CA LEU A 67 10.89 -5.60 12.24
C LEU A 67 11.18 -5.60 13.75
N PRO A 68 12.32 -6.13 14.20
CA PRO A 68 12.68 -6.12 15.61
C PRO A 68 12.64 -4.70 16.19
N ALA A 69 11.86 -4.50 17.25
CA ALA A 69 11.70 -3.20 17.89
C ALA A 69 13.06 -2.66 18.39
N GLY A 70 13.40 -1.44 18.00
CA GLY A 70 14.70 -0.81 18.26
C GLY A 70 15.86 -1.37 17.43
N GLY A 71 15.58 -2.25 16.47
CA GLY A 71 16.57 -2.80 15.55
C GLY A 71 17.11 -1.75 14.56
N PRO A 72 18.31 -1.97 14.00
CA PRO A 72 18.93 -1.00 13.11
C PRO A 72 18.11 -0.74 11.83
N GLU A 73 17.45 -1.77 11.30
CA GLU A 73 16.59 -1.66 10.12
C GLU A 73 15.33 -0.83 10.39
N GLU A 74 14.63 -1.10 11.51
CA GLU A 74 13.47 -0.30 11.92
C GLU A 74 13.86 1.17 12.14
N ALA A 75 14.99 1.41 12.84
CA ALA A 75 15.51 2.75 13.09
C ALA A 75 15.87 3.50 11.80
N ALA A 76 16.35 2.81 10.77
CA ALA A 76 16.66 3.39 9.47
C ALA A 76 15.41 3.63 8.61
N LEU A 77 14.42 2.74 8.68
CA LEU A 77 13.21 2.79 7.87
C LEU A 77 12.19 3.81 8.39
N ARG A 78 12.06 3.96 9.72
CA ARG A 78 11.13 4.90 10.36
C ARG A 78 11.20 6.34 9.84
N PRO A 79 12.37 7.02 9.75
CA PRO A 79 12.44 8.37 9.21
C PRO A 79 12.15 8.45 7.70
N LEU A 80 12.29 7.34 6.96
CA LEU A 80 11.87 7.27 5.56
C LEU A 80 10.34 7.19 5.45
N PHE A 81 9.70 6.42 6.33
CA PHE A 81 8.25 6.39 6.46
C PHE A 81 7.66 7.75 6.84
N GLU A 82 8.29 8.48 7.76
CA GLU A 82 7.86 9.86 8.08
C GLU A 82 7.94 10.79 6.85
N ARG A 83 8.96 10.65 6.00
CA ARG A 83 9.05 11.39 4.73
C ARG A 83 8.05 10.92 3.68
N PHE A 84 7.58 9.68 3.76
CA PHE A 84 6.58 9.11 2.86
C PHE A 84 5.21 9.76 3.07
N LEU A 85 4.83 10.09 4.31
CA LEU A 85 3.47 10.56 4.64
C LEU A 85 3.06 11.87 3.94
N PRO A 86 3.90 12.92 3.87
CA PRO A 86 3.61 14.08 3.01
C PRO A 86 3.38 13.74 1.53
N VAL A 87 4.21 12.86 0.98
CA VAL A 87 4.09 12.42 -0.43
C VAL A 87 2.81 11.61 -0.63
N ASN A 88 2.42 10.81 0.36
CA ASN A 88 1.16 10.09 0.37
C ASN A 88 -0.04 11.05 0.31
N HIS A 89 -0.03 12.11 1.11
CA HIS A 89 -1.05 13.14 1.07
C HIS A 89 -1.12 13.80 -0.31
N GLU A 90 0.01 14.24 -0.87
CA GLU A 90 0.06 14.84 -2.21
C GLU A 90 -0.45 13.90 -3.31
N LEU A 91 -0.08 12.61 -3.26
CA LEU A 91 -0.59 11.63 -4.21
C LEU A 91 -2.11 11.46 -4.10
N ARG A 92 -2.66 11.46 -2.88
CA ARG A 92 -4.12 11.40 -2.66
C ARG A 92 -4.84 12.62 -3.23
N GLU A 93 -4.24 13.80 -3.14
CA GLU A 93 -4.77 15.02 -3.77
C GLU A 93 -4.75 14.93 -5.30
N VAL A 94 -3.67 14.39 -5.89
CA VAL A 94 -3.58 14.13 -7.34
C VAL A 94 -4.63 13.10 -7.79
N CYS A 95 -4.79 12.00 -7.04
CA CYS A 95 -5.79 10.98 -7.35
C CYS A 95 -7.21 11.54 -7.25
N SER A 96 -7.48 12.38 -6.25
CA SER A 96 -8.77 13.05 -6.08
C SER A 96 -9.06 13.98 -7.26
N ALA A 97 -8.08 14.79 -7.68
CA ALA A 97 -8.21 15.66 -8.85
C ALA A 97 -8.38 14.89 -10.18
N TRP A 98 -7.77 13.70 -10.28
CA TRP A 98 -7.95 12.82 -11.43
C TRP A 98 -9.38 12.25 -11.52
N GLN A 99 -9.98 11.94 -10.36
CA GLN A 99 -11.31 11.33 -10.29
C GLN A 99 -12.46 12.34 -10.29
N ILE A 100 -12.30 13.47 -9.60
CA ILE A 100 -13.34 14.47 -9.32
C ILE A 100 -12.82 15.86 -9.71
N ARG A 101 -13.61 16.58 -10.50
CA ARG A 101 -13.36 17.95 -10.94
C ARG A 101 -13.59 18.96 -9.81
N PRO A 102 -13.07 20.19 -9.91
CA PRO A 102 -13.30 21.24 -8.90
C PRO A 102 -14.79 21.59 -8.65
N ASP A 103 -15.67 21.32 -9.62
CA ASP A 103 -17.11 21.51 -9.48
C ASP A 103 -17.83 20.33 -8.80
N GLY A 104 -17.09 19.29 -8.40
CA GLY A 104 -17.59 18.09 -7.75
C GLY A 104 -18.10 17.00 -8.69
N SER A 105 -18.09 17.24 -10.00
CA SER A 105 -18.47 16.22 -11.00
C SER A 105 -17.35 15.19 -11.20
N PRO A 106 -17.66 13.94 -11.60
CA PRO A 106 -16.64 13.00 -12.04
C PRO A 106 -15.87 13.54 -13.25
N ASN A 107 -14.55 13.35 -13.27
CA ASN A 107 -13.75 13.65 -14.45
C ASN A 107 -14.06 12.61 -15.55
N ASP A 108 -14.60 13.06 -16.67
CA ASP A 108 -14.93 12.20 -17.81
C ASP A 108 -13.78 12.04 -18.82
N HIS A 109 -12.62 12.65 -18.52
CA HIS A 109 -11.38 12.59 -19.31
C HIS A 109 -11.52 13.11 -20.76
N ARG A 110 -12.48 14.00 -21.02
CA ARG A 110 -12.64 14.66 -22.34
C ARG A 110 -11.84 15.94 -22.50
N ASP A 111 -11.35 16.48 -21.40
CA ASP A 111 -10.55 17.71 -21.34
C ASP A 111 -9.07 17.37 -21.18
N ALA A 112 -8.40 17.21 -22.33
CA ALA A 112 -7.01 16.81 -22.37
C ALA A 112 -6.07 17.81 -21.68
N ALA A 113 -6.43 19.10 -21.62
CA ALA A 113 -5.60 20.12 -20.97
C ALA A 113 -5.65 19.98 -19.44
N TYR A 114 -6.83 19.67 -18.89
CA TYR A 114 -6.95 19.37 -17.47
C TYR A 114 -6.21 18.10 -17.08
N ASP A 115 -6.40 17.01 -17.84
CA ASP A 115 -5.73 15.74 -17.57
C ASP A 115 -4.21 15.88 -17.66
N ALA A 116 -3.70 16.65 -18.62
CA ALA A 116 -2.27 16.99 -18.70
C ALA A 116 -1.78 17.74 -17.45
N GLY A 117 -2.55 18.71 -16.95
CA GLY A 117 -2.18 19.43 -15.72
C GLY A 117 -2.19 18.55 -14.45
N VAL A 118 -3.09 17.58 -14.36
CA VAL A 118 -3.05 16.58 -13.26
C VAL A 118 -1.87 15.63 -13.44
N ARG A 119 -1.53 15.27 -14.68
CA ARG A 119 -0.37 14.44 -14.99
C ARG A 119 0.96 15.13 -14.65
N ASP A 120 1.12 16.41 -14.98
CA ASP A 120 2.33 17.17 -14.61
C ASP A 120 2.55 17.15 -13.08
N ARG A 121 1.47 17.30 -12.31
CA ARG A 121 1.53 17.17 -10.83
C ARG A 121 1.89 15.76 -10.39
N LEU A 122 1.42 14.72 -11.09
CA LEU A 122 1.80 13.33 -10.81
C LEU A 122 3.28 13.09 -11.08
N ASP A 123 3.88 13.69 -12.10
CA ASP A 123 5.30 13.52 -12.41
C ASP A 123 6.19 14.07 -11.28
N ASP A 124 5.83 15.21 -10.70
CA ASP A 124 6.52 15.77 -9.52
C ASP A 124 6.43 14.81 -8.31
N VAL A 125 5.25 14.24 -8.08
CA VAL A 125 5.02 13.24 -7.03
C VAL A 125 5.80 11.95 -7.32
N ASP A 126 5.79 11.42 -8.54
CA ASP A 126 6.56 10.21 -8.90
C ASP A 126 8.06 10.42 -8.72
N ALA A 127 8.58 11.61 -9.02
CA ALA A 127 9.98 11.93 -8.77
C ALA A 127 10.32 11.87 -7.26
N ALA A 128 9.41 12.34 -6.39
CA ALA A 128 9.55 12.23 -4.94
C ALA A 128 9.46 10.78 -4.46
N VAL A 129 8.46 10.04 -4.96
CA VAL A 129 8.27 8.60 -4.72
C VAL A 129 9.53 7.82 -5.07
N GLY A 130 10.09 8.02 -6.27
CA GLY A 130 11.30 7.33 -6.72
C GLY A 130 12.50 7.60 -5.81
N ARG A 131 12.68 8.82 -5.30
CA ARG A 131 13.76 9.15 -4.36
C ARG A 131 13.60 8.43 -3.02
N ILE A 132 12.39 8.43 -2.46
CA ILE A 132 12.11 7.78 -1.17
C ILE A 132 12.22 6.27 -1.30
N LEU A 133 11.62 5.68 -2.33
CA LEU A 133 11.56 4.24 -2.51
C LEU A 133 12.95 3.63 -2.75
N ARG A 134 13.84 4.30 -3.49
CA ARG A 134 15.25 3.86 -3.60
C ARG A 134 15.92 3.74 -2.24
N ARG A 135 15.77 4.76 -1.38
CA ARG A 135 16.35 4.74 -0.02
C ARG A 135 15.69 3.70 0.88
N MET A 136 14.39 3.46 0.72
CA MET A 136 13.69 2.40 1.43
C MET A 136 14.18 1.02 1.00
N ALA A 137 14.41 0.80 -0.29
CA ALA A 137 14.94 -0.45 -0.83
C ALA A 137 16.39 -0.71 -0.40
N ASP A 138 17.22 0.35 -0.25
CA ASP A 138 18.56 0.22 0.33
C ASP A 138 18.54 -0.31 1.78
N VAL A 139 17.47 0.00 2.54
CA VAL A 139 17.28 -0.45 3.93
C VAL A 139 16.59 -1.81 3.99
N HIS A 140 15.51 -1.98 3.22
CA HIS A 140 14.69 -3.19 3.14
C HIS A 140 14.51 -3.60 1.67
N PRO A 141 15.39 -4.47 1.13
CA PRO A 141 15.39 -4.85 -0.30
C PRO A 141 14.06 -5.41 -0.82
N GLY A 142 13.23 -5.98 0.06
CA GLY A 142 11.89 -6.46 -0.30
C GLY A 142 10.99 -5.39 -0.94
N LEU A 143 11.22 -4.10 -0.65
CA LEU A 143 10.44 -2.99 -1.20
C LEU A 143 10.82 -2.59 -2.64
N GLU A 144 11.91 -3.13 -3.20
CA GLU A 144 12.41 -2.72 -4.53
C GLU A 144 11.36 -2.89 -5.65
N HIS A 145 10.57 -3.97 -5.57
CA HIS A 145 9.59 -4.33 -6.60
C HIS A 145 8.54 -3.24 -6.85
N TYR A 146 8.19 -2.45 -5.82
CA TYR A 146 7.19 -1.38 -5.95
C TYR A 146 7.57 -0.35 -7.01
N ARG A 147 8.87 -0.10 -7.27
CA ARG A 147 9.24 0.88 -8.31
C ARG A 147 8.88 0.37 -9.70
N ALA A 148 9.10 -0.92 -9.95
CA ALA A 148 8.75 -1.54 -11.21
C ALA A 148 7.23 -1.53 -11.43
N ASP A 149 6.46 -1.86 -10.39
CA ASP A 149 5.00 -1.87 -10.44
C ASP A 149 4.40 -0.48 -10.66
N LEU A 150 4.91 0.54 -9.97
CA LEU A 150 4.50 1.94 -10.18
C LEU A 150 4.83 2.40 -11.60
N GLY A 151 6.02 2.05 -12.11
CA GLY A 151 6.41 2.36 -13.49
C GLY A 151 5.52 1.68 -14.54
N ALA A 152 5.12 0.44 -14.30
CA ALA A 152 4.19 -0.27 -15.18
C ALA A 152 2.80 0.39 -15.21
N ALA A 153 2.31 0.86 -14.06
CA ALA A 153 1.05 1.61 -13.99
C ALA A 153 1.15 2.96 -14.74
N LEU A 154 2.27 3.69 -14.62
CA LEU A 154 2.49 4.92 -15.39
C LEU A 154 2.54 4.66 -16.89
N ALA A 155 3.22 3.61 -17.33
CA ALA A 155 3.25 3.25 -18.75
C ALA A 155 1.85 2.97 -19.31
N GLN A 156 0.99 2.28 -18.54
CA GLN A 156 -0.41 2.09 -18.93
C GLN A 156 -1.19 3.40 -18.99
N LEU A 157 -0.95 4.31 -18.05
CA LEU A 157 -1.56 5.64 -18.08
C LEU A 157 -1.15 6.42 -19.34
N ASP A 158 0.13 6.37 -19.70
CA ASP A 158 0.70 6.98 -20.92
C ASP A 158 0.13 6.38 -22.22
N GLU A 159 -0.21 5.09 -22.20
CA GLU A 159 -0.89 4.40 -23.30
C GLU A 159 -2.38 4.76 -23.40
N GLY A 160 -2.88 5.69 -22.58
CA GLY A 160 -4.24 6.20 -22.62
C GLY A 160 -5.24 5.40 -21.78
N ASN A 161 -4.77 4.63 -20.79
CA ASN A 161 -5.63 3.95 -19.84
C ASN A 161 -5.83 4.80 -18.57
N PRO A 162 -6.90 5.60 -18.44
CA PRO A 162 -7.12 6.46 -17.27
C PRO A 162 -7.34 5.67 -15.98
N SER A 163 -7.74 4.40 -16.07
CA SER A 163 -7.93 3.54 -14.90
C SER A 163 -6.60 3.17 -14.22
N ALA A 164 -5.48 3.27 -14.94
CA ALA A 164 -4.17 2.93 -14.43
C ALA A 164 -3.66 3.86 -13.31
N LEU A 165 -4.28 5.04 -13.11
CA LEU A 165 -3.91 5.91 -11.98
C LEU A 165 -4.64 5.53 -10.68
N THR A 166 -5.95 5.32 -10.72
CA THR A 166 -6.76 5.27 -9.47
C THR A 166 -7.69 4.06 -9.33
N SER A 167 -7.79 3.17 -10.33
CA SER A 167 -8.74 2.06 -10.25
C SER A 167 -8.34 1.05 -9.16
N PRO A 168 -9.22 0.77 -8.17
CA PRO A 168 -8.94 -0.21 -7.12
C PRO A 168 -9.07 -1.66 -7.62
N LEU A 169 -9.61 -1.86 -8.82
CA LEU A 169 -9.80 -3.19 -9.43
C LEU A 169 -8.60 -3.64 -10.27
N THR A 170 -7.60 -2.77 -10.42
CA THR A 170 -6.40 -3.02 -11.21
C THR A 170 -5.18 -2.73 -10.35
N ARG A 171 -3.99 -3.14 -10.83
CA ARG A 171 -2.71 -2.68 -10.28
C ARG A 171 -2.42 -1.25 -10.72
N SER A 172 -3.34 -0.33 -10.40
CA SER A 172 -3.17 1.09 -10.65
C SER A 172 -2.07 1.66 -9.77
N TYR A 173 -1.54 2.82 -10.15
CA TYR A 173 -0.48 3.50 -9.41
C TYR A 173 -0.88 3.73 -7.94
N HIS A 174 -2.10 4.22 -7.71
CA HIS A 174 -2.66 4.38 -6.37
C HIS A 174 -2.74 3.06 -5.59
N THR A 175 -3.24 1.99 -6.21
CA THR A 175 -3.33 0.67 -5.55
C THR A 175 -1.96 0.14 -5.14
N VAL A 176 -0.97 0.23 -6.03
CA VAL A 176 0.42 -0.18 -5.75
C VAL A 176 1.00 0.65 -4.60
N TRP A 177 0.77 1.96 -4.60
CA TRP A 177 1.21 2.86 -3.53
C TRP A 177 0.58 2.54 -2.17
N MET A 178 -0.72 2.21 -2.14
CA MET A 178 -1.42 1.80 -0.92
C MET A 178 -0.92 0.47 -0.37
N HIS A 179 -0.53 -0.48 -1.23
CA HIS A 179 0.11 -1.72 -0.81
C HIS A 179 1.46 -1.45 -0.13
N LEU A 180 2.30 -0.59 -0.72
CA LEU A 180 3.55 -0.15 -0.10
C LEU A 180 3.29 0.48 1.28
N HIS A 181 2.29 1.36 1.39
CA HIS A 181 1.91 1.97 2.67
C HIS A 181 1.54 0.90 3.71
N GLN A 182 0.67 -0.04 3.35
CA GLN A 182 0.24 -1.13 4.24
C GLN A 182 1.42 -2.01 4.67
N GLU A 183 2.36 -2.31 3.78
CA GLU A 183 3.56 -3.09 4.10
C GLU A 183 4.49 -2.34 5.07
N LEU A 184 4.70 -1.03 4.85
CA LEU A 184 5.47 -0.18 5.78
C LEU A 184 4.86 -0.16 7.19
N LEU A 185 3.53 -0.11 7.30
CA LEU A 185 2.86 -0.17 8.59
C LEU A 185 3.04 -1.51 9.29
N LEU A 186 3.05 -2.63 8.55
CA LEU A 186 3.34 -3.94 9.13
C LEU A 186 4.79 -4.04 9.61
N LEU A 187 5.74 -3.62 8.76
CA LEU A 187 7.18 -3.62 9.06
C LEU A 187 7.51 -2.80 10.31
N LEU A 188 6.95 -1.59 10.42
CA LEU A 188 7.18 -0.69 11.55
C LEU A 188 6.20 -0.93 12.72
N GLY A 189 5.24 -1.85 12.53
CA GLY A 189 4.06 -2.08 13.37
C GLY A 189 3.45 -0.81 13.93
N ILE A 190 3.10 0.08 13.01
CA ILE A 190 2.38 1.33 13.25
C ILE A 190 0.89 1.06 13.05
N SER A 191 0.07 1.43 14.02
CA SER A 191 -1.39 1.31 13.88
C SER A 191 -1.96 2.35 12.94
N ARG A 192 -3.18 2.11 12.43
CA ARG A 192 -3.88 3.09 11.58
C ARG A 192 -4.13 4.43 12.28
N ALA A 193 -4.39 4.41 13.59
CA ALA A 193 -4.57 5.63 14.36
C ALA A 193 -3.25 6.44 14.50
N GLU A 194 -2.12 5.75 14.69
CA GLU A 194 -0.81 6.41 14.75
C GLU A 194 -0.40 6.98 13.39
N ASP A 195 -0.65 6.25 12.31
CA ASP A 195 -0.44 6.67 10.91
C ASP A 195 -1.18 7.98 10.61
N GLU A 196 -2.50 8.02 10.87
CA GLU A 196 -3.34 9.20 10.68
C GLU A 196 -2.86 10.41 11.51
N GLN A 197 -2.49 10.20 12.78
CA GLN A 197 -2.00 11.26 13.65
C GLN A 197 -0.67 11.84 13.15
N LEU A 198 0.24 10.97 12.70
CA LEU A 198 1.55 11.36 12.23
C LEU A 198 1.47 12.09 10.88
N GLU A 199 0.65 11.60 9.94
CA GLU A 199 0.41 12.28 8.66
C GLU A 199 -0.16 13.69 8.92
N ALA A 200 -1.17 13.81 9.78
CA ALA A 200 -1.77 15.11 10.12
C ALA A 200 -0.75 16.09 10.71
N ALA A 201 0.12 15.64 11.62
CA ALA A 201 1.14 16.48 12.23
C ALA A 201 2.19 16.96 11.21
N LEU A 202 2.65 16.07 10.32
CA LEU A 202 3.68 16.39 9.33
C LEU A 202 3.16 17.32 8.22
N VAL A 203 1.94 17.07 7.72
CA VAL A 203 1.30 17.93 6.70
C VAL A 203 1.01 19.32 7.27
N ALA A 204 0.59 19.42 8.54
CA ALA A 204 0.41 20.72 9.19
C ALA A 204 1.73 21.48 9.35
N GLY A 205 2.84 20.78 9.66
CA GLY A 205 4.17 21.38 9.82
C GLY A 205 4.83 21.86 8.52
N GLN A 206 4.39 21.39 7.36
CA GLN A 206 4.87 21.85 6.05
C GLN A 206 4.19 23.14 5.56
N LYS A 207 3.07 23.55 6.16
CA LYS A 207 2.39 24.81 5.85
C LYS A 207 3.06 26.01 6.53
N VAL A 208 4.35 26.24 6.24
CA VAL A 208 5.13 27.43 6.68
C VAL A 208 5.85 28.04 5.50
#